data_AF-A0A8C5KN15-F1
#
_entry.id   AF-A0A8C5KN15-F1
#
_cell.length_a   1.000
_cell.length_b   1.000
_cell.length_c   1.000
_cell.angle_alpha   90.00
_cell.angle_beta   90.00
_cell.angle_gamma   90.00
#
_symmetry.space_group_name_H-M   'P 1'
#
loop_
_entity.id
_entity.type
_entity.pdbx_description
1 polymer ?
#
loop_
_entity_poly.entity_id
_entity_poly.type
_entity_poly.pdbx_seq_one_letter_code
_entity_poly.pdbx_strand_id
1 'polypeptide(L)'
;MARGCLCCLKYLMFLFNLIFWLCGCGLLGVGIWLSVSQGNFATFSPSFPSLSAANLVIAIGTIVMVTGFLGCLGAIKENKCLLLSFFVVLLLILLAELILLILFFVYMDKVNESAKQDLKEGLLLYNTDNNVGLKNAWNIIQAEMRCCGVTDYTDWYPVLGEDTVPDRCCME
;
A
#
# COMPACT_ATOMS: atom_id res chain seq x y z
N MET A 1 28.41 -31.78 -10.26
CA MET A 1 28.02 -30.34 -10.24
C MET A 1 26.51 -30.10 -10.21
N ALA A 2 25.70 -30.79 -11.02
CA ALA A 2 24.24 -30.56 -11.09
C ALA A 2 23.49 -30.71 -9.75
N ARG A 3 23.86 -31.70 -8.92
CA ARG A 3 23.18 -31.99 -7.63
C ARG A 3 23.39 -30.90 -6.57
N GLY A 4 24.57 -30.26 -6.54
CA GLY A 4 24.86 -29.14 -5.64
C GLY A 4 24.11 -27.86 -6.04
N CYS A 5 24.04 -27.57 -7.35
CA CYS A 5 23.29 -26.44 -7.88
C CYS A 5 21.79 -26.55 -7.59
N LEU A 6 21.19 -27.74 -7.77
CA LEU A 6 19.78 -27.98 -7.43
C LEU A 6 19.48 -27.77 -5.95
N CYS A 7 20.41 -28.15 -5.08
CA CYS A 7 20.28 -27.95 -3.63
C CYS A 7 20.35 -26.46 -3.26
N CYS A 8 21.31 -25.71 -3.83
CA CYS A 8 21.39 -24.26 -3.65
C CYS A 8 20.12 -23.54 -4.13
N LEU A 9 19.60 -23.89 -5.31
CA LEU A 9 18.36 -23.30 -5.83
C LEU A 9 17.17 -23.58 -4.91
N LYS A 10 17.07 -24.77 -4.35
CA LYS A 10 16.01 -25.14 -3.39
C LYS A 10 16.07 -24.30 -2.12
N TYR A 11 17.25 -24.20 -1.51
CA TYR A 11 17.44 -23.40 -0.30
C TYR A 11 17.21 -21.92 -0.55
N LEU A 12 17.68 -21.40 -1.68
CA LEU A 12 17.46 -20.02 -2.09
C LEU A 12 15.97 -19.74 -2.30
N MET A 13 15.27 -20.61 -3.03
CA MET A 13 13.82 -20.48 -3.23
C MET A 13 13.06 -20.53 -1.91
N PHE A 14 13.42 -21.42 -0.99
CA PHE A 14 12.81 -21.46 0.35
C PHE A 14 13.07 -20.18 1.14
N LEU A 15 14.31 -19.70 1.19
CA LEU A 15 14.67 -18.48 1.91
C LEU A 15 13.94 -17.25 1.37
N PHE A 16 13.91 -17.07 0.04
CA PHE A 16 13.19 -15.96 -0.57
C PHE A 16 11.69 -16.02 -0.26
N ASN A 17 11.05 -17.18 -0.41
CA ASN A 17 9.62 -17.33 -0.08
C ASN A 17 9.33 -17.11 1.41
N LEU A 18 10.25 -17.47 2.30
CA LEU A 18 10.13 -17.23 3.73
C LEU A 18 10.16 -15.73 4.05
N ILE A 19 11.06 -14.98 3.39
CA ILE A 19 11.12 -13.52 3.53
C ILE A 19 9.82 -12.89 3.02
N PHE A 20 9.32 -13.31 1.85
CA PHE A 20 8.02 -12.82 1.34
C PHE A 20 6.87 -13.12 2.30
N TRP A 21 6.84 -14.32 2.88
CA TRP A 21 5.84 -14.68 3.88
C TRP A 21 5.89 -13.76 5.10
N LEU A 22 7.08 -13.52 5.66
CA LEU A 22 7.27 -12.61 6.79
C LEU A 22 6.86 -11.17 6.45
N CYS A 23 7.22 -10.68 5.26
CA CYS A 23 6.79 -9.37 4.76
C CYS A 23 5.26 -9.31 4.63
N GLY A 24 4.63 -10.38 4.13
CA GLY A 24 3.17 -10.49 4.07
C GLY A 24 2.51 -10.39 5.44
N CYS A 25 3.04 -11.10 6.44
CA CYS A 25 2.57 -10.96 7.83
C CYS A 25 2.76 -9.54 8.38
N GLY A 26 3.89 -8.89 8.08
CA GLY A 26 4.14 -7.50 8.45
C GLY A 26 3.14 -6.53 7.82
N LEU A 27 2.91 -6.65 6.51
CA LEU A 27 1.93 -5.83 5.77
C LEU A 27 0.51 -6.04 6.31
N LEU A 28 0.13 -7.29 6.63
CA LEU A 28 -1.14 -7.58 7.28
C LEU A 28 -1.27 -6.91 8.64
N GLY A 29 -0.23 -7.01 9.48
CA GLY A 29 -0.20 -6.35 10.78
C GLY A 29 -0.37 -4.84 10.66
N VAL A 30 0.36 -4.21 9.75
CA VAL A 30 0.24 -2.77 9.46
C VAL A 30 -1.15 -2.44 8.91
N GLY A 31 -1.68 -3.23 7.98
CA GLY A 31 -3.01 -3.01 7.41
C GLY A 31 -4.13 -3.08 8.46
N ILE A 32 -4.10 -4.09 9.34
CA ILE A 32 -5.04 -4.23 10.46
C ILE A 32 -4.87 -3.07 11.45
N TRP A 33 -3.63 -2.71 11.78
CA TRP A 33 -3.36 -1.55 12.65
C TRP A 33 -3.93 -0.26 12.06
N LEU A 34 -3.74 -0.01 10.76
CA LEU A 34 -4.31 1.15 10.07
C LEU A 34 -5.84 1.11 10.08
N SER A 35 -6.45 -0.05 9.83
CA SER A 35 -7.91 -0.22 9.84
C SER A 35 -8.53 0.07 11.20
N VAL A 36 -7.89 -0.39 12.29
CA VAL A 36 -8.36 -0.18 13.66
C VAL A 36 -8.06 1.22 14.19
N SER A 37 -6.84 1.73 13.95
CA SER A 37 -6.40 3.02 14.49
C SER A 37 -6.96 4.23 13.75
N GLN A 38 -7.32 4.08 12.47
CA GLN A 38 -7.88 5.15 11.64
C GLN A 38 -9.36 4.93 11.29
N GLY A 39 -9.99 3.90 11.88
CA GLY A 39 -11.41 3.54 11.81
C GLY A 39 -12.11 3.89 10.49
N ASN A 40 -12.13 3.01 9.48
CA ASN A 40 -12.91 3.13 8.23
C ASN A 40 -12.87 4.44 7.41
N PHE A 41 -12.21 5.51 7.86
CA PHE A 41 -12.28 6.83 7.24
C PHE A 41 -10.99 7.16 6.47
N ALA A 42 -10.81 6.42 5.39
CA ALA A 42 -10.05 6.85 4.22
C ALA A 42 -10.68 6.14 3.02
N THR A 43 -11.96 6.43 2.80
CA THR A 43 -12.65 6.09 1.56
C THR A 43 -12.15 7.03 0.48
N PHE A 44 -11.31 6.53 -0.43
CA PHE A 44 -10.93 7.21 -1.69
C PHE A 44 -12.13 7.46 -2.63
N SER A 45 -13.35 7.11 -2.20
CA SER A 45 -14.58 7.49 -2.85
C SER A 45 -15.75 7.15 -1.91
N PRO A 46 -16.70 8.08 -1.65
CA PRO A 46 -17.95 7.76 -0.96
C PRO A 46 -18.81 6.71 -1.72
N SER A 47 -18.45 6.35 -2.95
CA SER A 47 -19.11 5.30 -3.74
C SER A 47 -18.63 3.88 -3.43
N PHE A 48 -17.45 3.70 -2.82
CA PHE A 48 -16.88 2.37 -2.53
C PHE A 48 -16.20 2.29 -1.13
N PRO A 49 -16.98 2.12 -0.05
CA PRO A 49 -16.47 1.95 1.32
C PRO A 49 -15.51 0.78 1.53
N SER A 50 -15.40 -0.13 0.57
CA SER A 50 -14.47 -1.27 0.59
C SER A 50 -13.05 -0.94 0.13
N LEU A 51 -12.81 0.18 -0.57
CA LEU A 51 -11.52 0.55 -1.19
C LEU A 51 -10.71 1.54 -0.34
N SER A 52 -10.61 1.31 0.97
CA SER A 52 -9.68 2.08 1.80
C SER A 52 -8.23 1.63 1.57
N ALA A 53 -7.26 2.54 1.69
CA ALA A 53 -5.82 2.21 1.67
C ALA A 53 -5.49 1.06 2.64
N ALA A 54 -6.11 1.07 3.84
CA ALA A 54 -5.94 0.00 4.81
C ALA A 54 -6.42 -1.37 4.27
N ASN A 55 -7.58 -1.42 3.61
CA ASN A 55 -8.11 -2.64 3.02
C ASN A 55 -7.26 -3.14 1.86
N LEU A 56 -6.72 -2.24 1.04
CA LEU A 56 -5.78 -2.59 -0.04
C LEU A 56 -4.50 -3.20 0.53
N VAL A 57 -3.92 -2.59 1.57
CA VAL A 57 -2.73 -3.12 2.25
C VAL A 57 -3.02 -4.50 2.88
N ILE A 58 -4.19 -4.70 3.48
CA ILE A 58 -4.62 -6.01 4.00
C ILE A 58 -4.77 -7.03 2.86
N ALA A 59 -5.40 -6.66 1.75
CA ALA A 59 -5.59 -7.55 0.61
C ALA A 59 -4.25 -7.99 0.01
N ILE A 60 -3.36 -7.02 -0.27
CA ILE A 60 -2.01 -7.27 -0.79
C ILE A 60 -1.21 -8.13 0.20
N GLY A 61 -1.23 -7.78 1.49
CA GLY A 61 -0.56 -8.55 2.55
C GLY A 61 -1.04 -10.00 2.62
N THR A 62 -2.34 -10.23 2.46
CA THR A 62 -2.94 -11.58 2.44
C THR A 62 -2.43 -12.38 1.24
N ILE A 63 -2.44 -11.79 0.05
CA ILE A 63 -1.98 -12.43 -1.19
C ILE A 63 -0.49 -12.80 -1.07
N VAL A 64 0.35 -11.86 -0.61
CA VAL A 64 1.79 -12.08 -0.41
C VAL A 64 2.05 -13.16 0.64
N MET A 65 1.29 -13.16 1.75
CA MET A 65 1.41 -14.19 2.79
C MET A 65 1.04 -15.58 2.24
N VAL A 66 -0.11 -15.72 1.57
CA VAL A 66 -0.58 -17.02 1.05
C VAL A 66 0.38 -17.54 -0.03
N THR A 67 0.82 -16.68 -0.96
CA THR A 67 1.75 -17.07 -2.01
C THR A 67 3.12 -17.46 -1.44
N GLY A 68 3.67 -16.71 -0.49
CA GLY A 68 4.91 -17.04 0.20
C GLY A 68 4.82 -18.36 0.98
N PHE A 69 3.69 -18.64 1.63
CA PHE A 69 3.45 -19.90 2.34
C PHE A 69 3.40 -21.10 1.38
N LEU A 70 2.66 -20.98 0.28
CA LEU A 70 2.60 -22.01 -0.77
C LEU A 70 3.98 -22.26 -1.40
N GLY A 71 4.76 -21.20 -1.64
CA GLY A 71 6.13 -21.30 -2.13
C GLY A 71 7.05 -22.03 -1.15
N CYS A 72 6.97 -21.71 0.15
CA CYS A 72 7.72 -22.41 1.20
C CYS A 72 7.38 -23.89 1.28
N LEU A 73 6.08 -24.23 1.33
CA LEU A 73 5.61 -25.62 1.38
C LEU A 73 5.99 -26.39 0.10
N GLY A 74 5.90 -25.75 -1.06
CA GLY A 74 6.25 -26.34 -2.35
C GLY A 74 7.73 -26.68 -2.42
N ALA A 75 8.58 -25.78 -1.91
CA ALA A 75 10.01 -25.99 -1.81
C ALA A 75 10.37 -27.14 -0.85
N ILE A 76 9.76 -27.20 0.34
CA ILE A 76 10.07 -28.23 1.35
C ILE A 76 9.55 -29.60 0.93
N LYS A 77 8.28 -29.69 0.52
CA LYS A 77 7.60 -30.98 0.24
C LYS A 77 7.99 -31.59 -1.10
N GLU A 78 8.76 -30.88 -1.94
CA GLU A 78 9.10 -31.29 -3.31
C GLU A 78 7.87 -31.72 -4.13
N ASN A 79 6.70 -31.18 -3.79
CA ASN A 79 5.45 -31.53 -4.44
C ASN A 79 5.29 -30.71 -5.71
N LYS A 80 5.45 -31.39 -6.85
CA LYS A 80 5.32 -30.79 -8.19
C LYS A 80 3.99 -30.07 -8.40
N CYS A 81 2.89 -30.58 -7.84
CA CYS A 81 1.57 -29.96 -7.97
C CYS A 81 1.51 -28.63 -7.20
N LEU A 82 2.10 -28.57 -6.00
CA LEU A 82 2.15 -27.34 -5.20
C LEU A 82 3.06 -26.28 -5.86
N LEU A 83 4.20 -26.71 -6.41
CA LEU A 83 5.12 -25.85 -7.14
C LEU A 83 4.49 -25.32 -8.44
N LEU A 84 3.74 -26.16 -9.15
CA LEU A 84 3.00 -25.74 -10.35
C LEU A 84 1.90 -24.74 -10.00
N SER A 85 1.14 -24.99 -8.93
CA SER A 85 0.12 -24.04 -8.45
C SER A 85 0.74 -22.69 -8.07
N PHE A 86 1.87 -22.69 -7.36
CA PHE A 86 2.62 -21.47 -7.06
C PHE A 86 3.03 -20.70 -8.32
N PHE A 87 3.57 -21.40 -9.33
CA PHE A 87 3.95 -20.79 -10.60
C PHE A 87 2.75 -20.21 -11.36
N VAL A 88 1.63 -20.92 -11.41
CA VAL A 88 0.40 -20.44 -12.06
C VAL A 88 -0.14 -19.19 -11.36
N VAL A 89 -0.16 -19.17 -10.01
CA VAL A 89 -0.59 -17.99 -9.25
C VAL A 89 0.33 -16.79 -9.52
N LEU A 90 1.65 -16.99 -9.52
CA LEU A 90 2.59 -15.92 -9.86
C LEU A 90 2.39 -15.39 -11.28
N LEU A 91 2.14 -16.27 -12.25
CA LEU A 91 1.88 -15.88 -13.63
C LEU A 91 0.60 -15.03 -13.73
N LEU A 92 -0.47 -15.43 -13.03
CA LEU A 92 -1.71 -14.65 -13.00
C LEU A 92 -1.52 -13.28 -12.37
N ILE A 93 -0.77 -13.20 -11.26
CA ILE A 93 -0.42 -11.92 -10.62
C ILE A 93 0.37 -11.05 -11.60
N LEU A 94 1.37 -11.60 -12.28
CA LEU A 94 2.17 -10.85 -13.25
C LEU A 94 1.33 -10.31 -14.41
N LEU A 95 0.38 -11.08 -14.92
CA LEU A 95 -0.55 -10.61 -15.95
C LEU A 95 -1.47 -9.51 -15.43
N ALA A 96 -1.97 -9.65 -14.19
CA ALA A 96 -2.80 -8.63 -13.56
C ALA A 96 -2.04 -7.32 -13.34
N GLU A 97 -0.81 -7.38 -12.81
CA GLU A 97 0.07 -6.22 -12.63
C GLU A 97 0.35 -5.51 -13.97
N LEU A 98 0.59 -6.27 -15.04
CA LEU A 98 0.82 -5.70 -16.37
C LEU A 98 -0.42 -4.98 -16.91
N ILE A 99 -1.62 -5.55 -16.72
CA ILE A 99 -2.88 -4.90 -17.09
C ILE A 99 -3.10 -3.64 -16.26
N LEU A 100 -2.90 -3.70 -14.94
CA LEU A 100 -3.03 -2.56 -14.03
C LEU A 100 -2.04 -1.43 -14.41
N LEU A 101 -0.80 -1.77 -14.74
CA LEU A 101 0.22 -0.81 -15.16
C LEU A 101 -0.17 -0.09 -16.45
N ILE A 102 -0.65 -0.84 -17.45
CA ILE A 102 -1.11 -0.26 -18.72
C ILE A 102 -2.32 0.65 -18.47
N LEU A 103 -3.31 0.20 -17.69
CA LEU A 103 -4.48 1.00 -17.34
C LEU A 103 -4.07 2.27 -16.60
N PHE A 104 -3.18 2.16 -15.60
CA PHE A 104 -2.67 3.30 -14.86
C PHE A 104 -2.01 4.32 -15.80
N PHE A 105 -1.17 3.87 -16.73
CA PHE A 105 -0.52 4.76 -17.69
C PHE A 105 -1.51 5.44 -18.65
N VAL A 106 -2.49 4.70 -19.16
CA VAL A 106 -3.52 5.23 -20.08
C VAL A 106 -4.44 6.25 -19.38
N TYR A 107 -4.76 6.01 -18.10
CA TYR A 107 -5.66 6.84 -17.31
C TYR A 107 -4.93 7.75 -16.32
N MET A 108 -3.62 7.98 -16.51
CA MET A 108 -2.76 8.74 -15.59
C MET A 108 -3.38 10.09 -15.20
N ASP A 109 -3.87 10.86 -16.18
CA ASP A 109 -4.46 12.18 -15.91
C ASP A 109 -5.69 12.08 -15.01
N LYS A 110 -6.55 11.07 -15.25
CA LYS A 110 -7.75 10.84 -14.44
C LYS A 110 -7.40 10.38 -13.03
N VAL A 111 -6.43 9.48 -12.90
CA VAL A 111 -5.93 9.03 -11.60
C VAL A 111 -5.32 10.20 -10.82
N ASN A 112 -4.58 11.09 -11.49
CA ASN A 112 -4.00 12.28 -10.86
C ASN A 112 -5.08 13.27 -10.39
N GLU A 113 -6.12 13.52 -11.18
CA GLU A 113 -7.26 14.35 -10.76
C GLU A 113 -7.98 13.74 -9.54
N SER A 114 -8.29 12.43 -9.59
CA SER A 114 -8.94 11.73 -8.47
C SER A 114 -8.07 11.74 -7.21
N ALA A 115 -6.78 11.43 -7.33
CA ALA A 115 -5.85 11.45 -6.20
C ALA A 115 -5.74 12.84 -5.57
N LYS A 116 -5.72 13.91 -6.37
CA LYS A 116 -5.76 15.28 -5.85
C LYS A 116 -7.04 15.57 -5.09
N GLN A 117 -8.18 15.13 -5.60
CA GLN A 117 -9.47 15.30 -4.93
C GLN A 117 -9.47 14.56 -3.58
N ASP A 118 -9.04 13.30 -3.56
CA ASP A 118 -8.99 12.49 -2.34
C ASP A 118 -8.06 13.09 -1.28
N LEU A 119 -6.91 13.63 -1.71
CA LEU A 119 -6.00 14.33 -0.82
C LEU A 119 -6.64 15.62 -0.26
N LYS A 120 -7.36 16.38 -1.08
CA LYS A 120 -8.08 17.59 -0.63
C LYS A 120 -9.22 17.26 0.34
N GLU A 121 -9.94 16.17 0.13
CA GLU A 121 -10.92 15.65 1.10
C GLU A 121 -10.23 15.26 2.42
N GLY A 122 -9.03 14.68 2.34
CA GLY A 122 -8.19 14.40 3.50
C GLY A 122 -7.76 15.65 4.28
N LEU A 123 -7.56 16.80 3.64
CA LEU A 123 -7.28 18.07 4.32
C LEU A 123 -8.47 18.53 5.17
N LEU A 124 -9.71 18.37 4.69
CA LEU A 124 -10.91 18.76 5.45
C LEU A 124 -11.04 18.02 6.79
N LEU A 125 -10.50 16.80 6.85
CA LEU A 125 -10.50 15.95 8.05
C LEU A 125 -9.36 16.25 9.03
N TYR A 126 -8.45 17.18 8.69
CA TYR A 126 -7.23 17.47 9.46
C TYR A 126 -7.50 17.96 10.89
N ASN A 127 -8.54 18.79 11.08
CA ASN A 127 -8.84 19.40 12.39
C ASN A 127 -9.94 18.65 13.17
N THR A 128 -10.29 17.43 12.77
CA THR A 128 -11.29 16.62 13.48
C THR A 128 -10.64 15.88 14.66
N ASP A 129 -11.21 16.00 15.86
CA ASP A 129 -10.62 15.49 17.13
C ASP A 129 -10.25 14.00 17.12
N ASN A 130 -10.93 13.18 16.30
CA ASN A 130 -10.68 11.74 16.20
C ASN A 130 -9.56 11.36 15.22
N ASN A 131 -8.93 12.31 14.52
CA ASN A 131 -8.00 12.05 13.42
C ASN A 131 -6.55 12.43 13.71
N VAL A 132 -6.08 12.19 14.95
CA VAL A 132 -4.70 12.50 15.38
C VAL A 132 -3.64 11.84 14.49
N GLY A 133 -3.91 10.62 13.99
CA GLY A 133 -3.03 9.90 13.07
C GLY A 133 -2.88 10.60 11.71
N LEU A 134 -3.99 11.06 11.13
CA LEU A 134 -4.01 11.77 9.84
C LEU A 134 -3.31 13.13 9.96
N LYS A 135 -3.55 13.86 11.05
CA LYS A 135 -2.87 15.12 11.36
C LYS A 135 -1.35 14.93 11.43
N ASN A 136 -0.89 13.88 12.13
CA ASN A 136 0.53 13.58 12.23
C ASN A 136 1.13 13.19 10.86
N ALA A 137 0.41 12.38 10.07
CA ALA A 137 0.85 12.00 8.72
C ALA A 137 1.03 13.23 7.82
N TRP A 138 0.06 14.16 7.78
CA TRP A 138 0.17 15.41 7.04
C TRP A 138 1.37 16.26 7.48
N ASN A 139 1.61 16.35 8.78
CA ASN A 139 2.74 17.11 9.33
C ASN A 139 4.10 16.50 8.95
N ILE A 140 4.20 15.16 8.98
CA ILE A 140 5.43 14.43 8.60
C ILE A 140 5.68 14.57 7.10
N ILE A 141 4.68 14.31 6.27
CA ILE A 141 4.82 14.36 4.81
C ILE A 141 5.27 15.76 4.37
N GLN A 142 4.60 16.81 4.86
CA GLN A 142 4.93 18.19 4.48
C GLN A 142 6.33 18.61 4.96
N ALA A 143 6.73 18.19 6.16
CA ALA A 143 8.07 18.47 6.69
C ALA A 143 9.18 17.75 5.91
N GLU A 144 8.98 16.48 5.56
CA GLU A 144 9.99 15.65 4.87
C GLU A 144 10.09 16.01 3.38
N MET A 145 8.93 16.17 2.73
CA MET A 145 8.84 16.45 1.29
C MET A 145 8.97 17.94 0.96
N ARG A 146 9.04 18.81 1.98
CA ARG A 146 9.15 20.27 1.83
C ARG A 146 8.05 20.87 0.95
N CYS A 147 6.82 20.38 1.12
CA CYS A 147 5.65 20.83 0.39
C CYS A 147 4.58 21.36 1.34
N CYS A 148 3.63 22.14 0.82
CA CYS A 148 2.49 22.64 1.59
C CYS A 148 1.20 22.53 0.77
N GLY A 149 0.22 21.81 1.32
CA GLY A 149 -1.04 21.54 0.62
C GLY A 149 -0.91 20.46 -0.47
N VAL A 150 -1.94 20.30 -1.30
CA VAL A 150 -2.00 19.27 -2.35
C VAL A 150 -1.45 19.83 -3.67
N THR A 151 -1.94 21.00 -4.05
CA THR A 151 -1.48 21.76 -5.22
C THR A 151 -0.72 23.00 -4.78
N ASP A 152 -1.20 23.69 -3.75
CA ASP A 152 -0.65 24.95 -3.27
C ASP A 152 -1.01 25.18 -1.78
N TYR A 153 -0.31 26.11 -1.11
CA TYR A 153 -0.54 26.43 0.30
C TYR A 153 -1.96 26.97 0.56
N THR A 154 -2.56 27.59 -0.46
CA THR A 154 -3.95 28.06 -0.45
C THR A 154 -4.98 26.95 -0.23
N ASP A 155 -4.63 25.68 -0.46
CA ASP A 155 -5.51 24.54 -0.16
C ASP A 155 -5.85 24.41 1.34
N TRP A 156 -5.09 25.07 2.24
CA TRP A 156 -5.36 25.08 3.69
C TRP A 156 -6.41 26.09 4.14
N TYR A 157 -6.68 27.12 3.35
CA TYR A 157 -7.59 28.20 3.71
C TYR A 157 -9.01 27.74 4.08
N PRO A 158 -9.64 26.79 3.34
CA PRO A 158 -10.96 26.28 3.74
C PRO A 158 -10.95 25.46 5.03
N VAL A 159 -9.78 25.02 5.52
CA VAL A 159 -9.65 24.16 6.71
C VAL A 159 -9.25 24.94 7.96
N LEU A 160 -8.26 25.83 7.84
CA LEU A 160 -7.66 26.55 8.97
C LEU A 160 -8.04 28.03 9.04
N GLY A 161 -8.67 28.56 7.98
CA GLY A 161 -8.95 29.98 7.83
C GLY A 161 -8.02 30.65 6.83
N GLU A 162 -8.45 31.80 6.33
CA GLU A 162 -7.71 32.61 5.34
C GLU A 162 -6.30 32.96 5.87
N ASP A 163 -5.29 32.89 5.01
CA ASP A 163 -3.87 33.12 5.32
C ASP A 163 -3.28 32.26 6.47
N THR A 164 -3.93 31.15 6.81
CA THR A 164 -3.49 30.25 7.89
C THR A 164 -3.05 28.91 7.31
N VAL A 165 -1.83 28.47 7.64
CA VAL A 165 -1.25 27.18 7.23
C VAL A 165 -0.66 26.44 8.45
N PRO A 166 -0.48 25.12 8.41
CA PRO A 166 0.17 24.39 9.51
C PRO A 166 1.61 24.85 9.74
N ASP A 167 2.07 24.83 11.00
CA ASP A 167 3.44 25.25 11.38
C ASP A 167 4.55 24.56 10.58
N ARG A 168 4.31 23.32 10.11
CA ARG A 168 5.27 22.53 9.33
C ARG A 168 5.36 22.94 7.85
N CYS A 169 4.43 23.75 7.34
CA CYS A 169 4.45 24.29 5.98
C CYS A 169 5.40 25.48 5.81
N CYS A 170 5.57 26.30 6.85
CA CYS A 170 6.45 27.46 6.80
C CYS A 170 7.88 27.00 7.12
N MET A 171 8.67 26.72 6.08
CA MET A 171 10.12 26.82 6.22
C MET A 171 10.53 28.25 5.92
N GLU A 172 11.26 28.83 6.87
CA GLU A 172 11.98 30.11 6.76
C GLU A 172 12.76 30.24 5.45
#